data_AF-A0A923CVP6-F1
#
_entry.id   AF-A0A923CVP6-F1
#
_cell.length_a   1.000
_cell.length_b   1.000
_cell.length_c   1.000
_cell.angle_alpha   90.00
_cell.angle_beta   90.00
_cell.angle_gamma   90.00
#
_symmetry.space_group_name_H-M   'P 1'
#
loop_
_entity.id
_entity.type
_entity.pdbx_description
1 polymer ?
#
loop_
_entity_poly.entity_id
_entity_poly.type
_entity_poly.pdbx_seq_one_letter_code
_entity_poly.pdbx_strand_id
1 'polypeptide(L)'
;MSELFEITDHLGRSTGKKKKREEVHRDGDWHRSSHLHLIHPDLRIIFQQRSGKKDVCPGLVDVAVGGHHSPGEPARDAIQREALEEIGMDINHYPGEFI
;
A
#
# COMPACT_ATOMS: atom_id res chain seq x y z
N MET A 1 -10.44 -11.42 -8.63
CA MET A 1 -11.51 -10.94 -7.71
C MET A 1 -11.29 -9.45 -7.51
N SER A 2 -12.35 -8.64 -7.51
CA SER A 2 -12.22 -7.20 -7.26
C SER A 2 -11.90 -6.97 -5.78
N GLU A 3 -10.80 -6.31 -5.47
CA GLU A 3 -10.49 -5.85 -4.11
C GLU A 3 -11.55 -4.86 -3.60
N LEU A 4 -11.80 -4.91 -2.30
CA LEU A 4 -12.71 -4.03 -1.57
C LEU A 4 -11.89 -3.15 -0.64
N PHE A 5 -12.14 -1.85 -0.66
CA PHE A 5 -11.52 -0.90 0.28
C PHE A 5 -12.57 -0.32 1.21
N GLU A 6 -12.13 0.00 2.42
CA GLU A 6 -12.89 0.82 3.35
C GLU A 6 -12.72 2.30 3.02
N ILE A 7 -13.83 3.02 2.90
CA ILE A 7 -13.81 4.46 2.70
C ILE A 7 -13.55 5.14 4.04
N THR A 8 -12.59 6.05 4.05
CA THR A 8 -12.28 6.89 5.20
C THR A 8 -12.72 8.33 4.97
N ASP A 9 -12.59 9.16 5.99
CA ASP A 9 -12.52 10.61 5.80
C ASP A 9 -11.07 11.05 5.52
N HIS A 10 -10.87 12.35 5.34
CA HIS A 10 -9.57 12.98 5.10
C HIS A 10 -8.58 12.86 6.28
N LEU A 11 -9.03 12.42 7.46
CA LEU A 11 -8.19 12.13 8.62
C LEU A 11 -7.92 10.62 8.75
N GLY A 12 -8.31 9.81 7.77
CA GLY A 12 -8.12 8.36 7.77
C GLY A 12 -9.08 7.60 8.70
N ARG A 13 -10.11 8.25 9.24
CA ARG A 13 -11.10 7.60 10.11
C ARG A 13 -12.12 6.86 9.26
N SER A 14 -12.46 5.63 9.63
CA SER A 14 -13.45 4.82 8.90
C SER A 14 -14.81 5.51 8.85
N THR A 15 -15.44 5.48 7.67
CA THR A 15 -16.85 5.90 7.49
C THR A 15 -17.83 4.74 7.62
N GLY A 16 -17.34 3.51 7.81
CA GLY A 16 -18.12 2.27 7.78
C GLY A 16 -18.55 1.81 6.38
N LYS A 17 -18.31 2.61 5.34
CA LYS A 17 -18.64 2.27 3.95
C LYS A 17 -17.51 1.51 3.28
N LYS A 18 -17.86 0.64 2.34
CA LYS A 18 -16.92 -0.13 1.53
C LYS A 18 -17.29 -0.01 0.06
N LYS A 19 -16.29 0.05 -0.81
CA LYS A 19 -16.43 0.11 -2.27
C LYS A 19 -15.36 -0.74 -2.93
N LYS A 20 -15.59 -1.14 -4.18
CA LYS A 20 -14.54 -1.79 -4.96
C LYS A 20 -13.42 -0.80 -5.24
N ARG A 21 -12.19 -1.29 -5.33
CA ARG A 21 -11.00 -0.49 -5.64
C ARG A 21 -11.21 0.45 -6.84
N GLU A 22 -11.74 -0.09 -7.94
CA GLU A 22 -12.02 0.69 -9.17
C GLU A 22 -13.00 1.84 -8.94
N GLU A 23 -13.99 1.64 -8.07
CA GLU A 23 -14.99 2.66 -7.73
C GLU A 23 -14.40 3.74 -6.82
N VAL A 24 -13.59 3.33 -5.83
CA VAL A 24 -12.87 4.24 -4.94
C VAL A 24 -11.93 5.16 -5.73
N HIS A 25 -11.13 4.61 -6.64
CA HIS A 25 -10.19 5.38 -7.46
C HIS A 25 -10.89 6.27 -8.49
N ARG A 26 -11.99 5.82 -9.09
CA ARG A 26 -12.80 6.63 -10.02
C ARG A 26 -13.46 7.81 -9.31
N ASP A 27 -14.04 7.58 -8.14
CA ASP A 27 -14.82 8.59 -7.41
C ASP A 27 -13.93 9.52 -6.57
N GLY A 28 -12.64 9.17 -6.38
CA GLY A 28 -11.69 9.95 -5.58
C GLY A 28 -11.94 9.84 -4.07
N ASP A 29 -12.53 8.73 -3.62
CA ASP A 29 -12.82 8.52 -2.20
C ASP A 29 -11.53 8.37 -1.39
N TRP A 30 -11.51 8.96 -0.19
CA TRP A 30 -10.44 8.72 0.77
C TRP A 30 -10.44 7.25 1.21
N HIS A 31 -9.27 6.65 1.23
CA HIS A 31 -9.04 5.26 1.63
C HIS A 31 -7.60 5.10 2.14
N ARG A 32 -7.34 4.06 2.94
CA ARG A 32 -6.01 3.85 3.54
C ARG A 32 -5.08 3.15 2.57
N SER A 33 -3.84 3.64 2.52
CA SER A 33 -2.69 3.00 1.88
C SER A 33 -1.50 2.98 2.85
N SER A 34 -0.60 2.04 2.64
CA SER A 34 0.67 1.93 3.35
C SER A 34 1.82 1.94 2.35
N HIS A 35 2.93 2.55 2.74
CA HIS A 35 4.15 2.60 1.95
C HIS A 35 5.32 2.10 2.78
N LEU A 36 6.15 1.24 2.19
CA LEU A 36 7.40 0.77 2.79
C LEU A 36 8.56 1.41 2.06
N HIS A 37 9.44 2.05 2.84
CA HIS A 37 10.74 2.49 2.38
C HIS A 37 11.81 1.52 2.84
N LEU A 38 12.62 1.04 1.90
CA LEU A 38 13.80 0.23 2.22
C LEU A 38 15.02 1.13 2.14
N ILE A 39 15.70 1.25 3.28
CA ILE A 39 16.92 2.06 3.42
C ILE A 39 18.08 1.10 3.64
N HIS A 40 19.04 1.12 2.74
CA HIS A 40 20.27 0.36 2.89
C HIS A 40 21.15 0.99 3.99
N PRO A 41 21.99 0.23 4.73
CA PRO A 41 22.85 0.77 5.78
C PRO A 41 23.80 1.90 5.36
N ASP A 42 24.06 2.08 4.07
CA ASP A 42 24.84 3.20 3.51
C ASP A 42 23.97 4.42 3.10
N LEU A 43 22.73 4.48 3.60
CA LEU A 43 21.76 5.56 3.39
C LEU A 43 21.20 5.66 1.96
N ARG A 44 21.40 4.65 1.11
CA ARG A 44 20.67 4.57 -0.17
C ARG A 44 19.23 4.14 0.06
N ILE A 45 18.31 4.80 -0.64
CA ILE A 45 16.89 4.46 -0.63
C ILE A 45 16.58 3.64 -1.88
N ILE A 46 15.90 2.52 -1.70
CA ILE A 46 15.45 1.67 -2.80
C ILE A 46 14.07 2.17 -3.26
N PHE A 47 13.95 2.36 -4.58
CA PHE A 47 12.69 2.64 -5.25
C PHE A 47 12.32 1.48 -6.17
N GLN A 48 11.03 1.26 -6.36
CA GLN A 48 10.51 0.25 -7.28
C GLN A 48 10.16 0.90 -8.61
N GLN A 49 10.53 0.28 -9.74
CA GLN A 49 9.92 0.62 -11.01
C GLN A 49 8.63 -0.17 -11.17
N ARG A 50 7.49 0.52 -11.29
CA ARG A 50 6.18 -0.09 -11.40
C ARG A 50 6.06 -0.91 -12.68
N SER A 51 5.43 -2.07 -12.59
CA SER A 51 5.12 -2.90 -13.77
C SER A 51 4.33 -2.11 -14.81
N GLY A 52 4.65 -2.30 -16.09
CA GLY A 52 3.90 -1.73 -17.21
C GLY A 52 2.44 -2.21 -17.32
N LYS A 53 2.05 -3.21 -16.51
CA LYS A 53 0.68 -3.72 -16.43
C LYS A 53 -0.16 -3.08 -15.32
N LYS A 54 0.42 -2.21 -14.48
CA LYS A 54 -0.35 -1.51 -13.44
C LYS A 54 -1.33 -0.55 -14.11
N ASP A 55 -2.52 -0.45 -13.55
CA ASP A 55 -3.59 0.43 -14.00
C ASP A 55 -3.31 1.90 -13.68
N VAL A 56 -2.62 2.15 -12.57
CA VAL A 56 -2.17 3.48 -12.14
C VAL A 56 -0.65 3.59 -12.27
N CYS A 57 -0.21 4.64 -12.94
CA CYS A 57 1.20 5.03 -13.11
C CYS A 57 2.13 3.89 -13.61
N PRO A 58 1.82 3.20 -14.72
CA PRO A 58 2.66 2.12 -15.23
C PRO A 58 4.06 2.62 -15.62
N GLY A 59 5.10 1.85 -15.28
CA GLY A 59 6.49 2.13 -15.67
C GLY A 59 7.20 3.25 -14.90
N LEU A 60 6.48 3.98 -14.04
CA LEU A 60 7.05 5.04 -13.21
C LEU A 60 7.77 4.48 -11.98
N VAL A 61 8.62 5.31 -11.38
CA VAL A 61 9.31 5.00 -10.12
C VAL A 61 8.38 5.32 -8.95
N ASP A 62 8.37 4.44 -7.96
CA ASP A 62 7.53 4.50 -6.76
C ASP A 62 8.33 4.04 -5.53
N VAL A 63 7.75 4.12 -4.33
CA VAL A 63 8.31 3.54 -3.10
C VAL A 63 8.63 2.04 -3.28
N ALA A 64 9.42 1.46 -2.37
CA ALA A 64 9.85 0.07 -2.52
C ALA A 64 8.66 -0.92 -2.54
N VAL A 65 7.66 -0.68 -1.70
CA VAL A 65 6.36 -1.38 -1.70
C VAL A 65 5.28 -0.37 -1.36
N GLY A 66 4.19 -0.36 -2.14
CA GLY A 66 3.02 0.47 -1.89
C GLY A 66 1.75 -0.35 -2.08
N GLY A 67 0.82 -0.24 -1.14
CA GLY A 67 -0.39 -1.07 -1.16
C GLY A 67 -1.54 -0.50 -0.34
N HIS A 68 -2.67 -1.18 -0.39
CA HIS A 68 -3.92 -0.72 0.23
C HIS A 68 -4.33 -1.65 1.36
N HIS A 69 -5.16 -1.12 2.25
CA HIS A 69 -5.70 -1.90 3.35
C HIS A 69 -7.01 -2.54 2.94
N SER A 70 -7.15 -3.84 3.24
CA SER A 70 -8.45 -4.48 3.28
C SER A 70 -9.32 -3.88 4.39
N PRO A 71 -10.66 -4.02 4.34
CA PRO A 71 -11.53 -3.42 5.33
C PRO A 71 -11.29 -4.02 6.72
N GLY A 72 -10.92 -3.17 7.68
CA GLY A 72 -10.53 -3.60 9.03
C GLY A 72 -9.11 -4.17 9.16
N GLU A 73 -8.31 -4.18 8.09
CA GLU A 73 -6.93 -4.67 8.12
C GLU A 73 -6.00 -3.68 8.86
N PRO A 74 -5.29 -4.14 9.91
CA PRO A 74 -4.27 -3.34 10.58
C PRO A 74 -3.16 -2.92 9.61
N ALA A 75 -2.59 -1.73 9.81
CA ALA A 75 -1.54 -1.19 8.93
C ALA A 75 -0.32 -2.12 8.80
N ARG A 76 0.10 -2.71 9.91
CA ARG A 76 1.22 -3.65 9.95
C ARG A 76 0.97 -4.89 9.11
N ASP A 77 -0.25 -5.42 9.17
CA ASP A 77 -0.61 -6.64 8.45
C ASP A 77 -0.74 -6.36 6.95
N ALA A 78 -1.31 -5.20 6.58
CA ALA A 78 -1.40 -4.76 5.19
C ALA A 78 -0.01 -4.65 4.56
N ILE A 79 0.91 -3.89 5.16
CA ILE A 79 2.23 -3.69 4.55
C ILE A 79 3.08 -4.97 4.54
N GLN A 80 2.91 -5.84 5.53
CA GLN A 80 3.54 -7.16 5.57
C GLN A 80 3.07 -8.02 4.38
N ARG A 81 1.76 -8.08 4.14
CA ARG A 81 1.17 -8.82 3.01
C ARG A 81 1.69 -8.27 1.69
N GLU A 82 1.63 -6.95 1.50
CA GLU A 82 2.07 -6.28 0.27
C GLU A 82 3.58 -6.51 0.02
N ALA A 83 4.42 -6.51 1.06
CA ALA A 83 5.85 -6.79 0.91
C ALA A 83 6.13 -8.23 0.45
N LEU A 84 5.35 -9.20 0.95
CA LEU A 84 5.41 -10.58 0.47
C LEU A 84 4.91 -10.69 -0.98
N GLU A 85 3.82 -10.01 -1.33
CA GLU A 85 3.21 -10.08 -2.67
C GLU A 85 4.05 -9.40 -3.75
N GLU A 86 4.61 -8.22 -3.48
CA GLU A 86 5.33 -7.44 -4.49
C GLU A 86 6.81 -7.81 -4.62
N ILE A 87 7.49 -8.07 -3.50
CA ILE A 87 8.94 -8.29 -3.49
C ILE A 87 9.38 -9.60 -2.82
N GLY A 88 8.43 -10.41 -2.34
CA GLY A 88 8.72 -11.72 -1.74
C GLY A 88 9.42 -11.65 -0.38
N MET A 89 9.34 -10.51 0.31
CA MET A 89 10.06 -10.30 1.58
C MET A 89 9.12 -10.40 2.79
N ASP A 90 9.47 -11.25 3.75
CA ASP A 90 8.88 -11.23 5.09
C ASP A 90 9.59 -10.19 5.95
N ILE A 91 8.92 -9.07 6.24
CA ILE A 91 9.52 -7.94 6.96
C ILE A 91 9.40 -8.04 8.49
N ASN A 92 8.74 -9.07 9.04
CA ASN A 92 8.56 -9.22 10.50
C ASN A 92 9.87 -9.34 11.28
N HIS A 93 10.92 -9.82 10.63
CA HIS A 93 12.23 -10.07 11.22
C HIS A 93 13.22 -8.92 11.02
N TYR A 94 12.78 -7.84 10.37
CA TYR A 94 13.63 -6.69 10.08
C TYR A 94 13.37 -5.57 11.09
N PRO A 95 14.42 -4.87 11.55
CA PRO A 95 14.25 -3.66 12.32
C PRO A 95 13.55 -2.60 11.47
N GLY A 96 12.59 -1.89 12.05
CA GLY A 96 11.86 -0.84 11.36
C GLY A 96 10.96 -0.06 12.31
N GLU A 97 10.63 1.17 11.91
CA GLU A 97 9.68 2.03 12.61
C GLU A 97 8.39 2.12 11.80
N PHE A 98 7.26 1.95 12.49
CA PHE A 98 5.94 2.23 11.93
C PHE A 98 5.58 3.66 12.33
N ILE A 99 5.45 4.54 11.34
CA ILE A 99 5.18 5.97 11.49
C ILE A 99 3.73 6.25 11.07
#